data_AF-A0A6G9IB17-F1
#
_entry.id   AF-A0A6G9IB17-F1
#
_cell.length_a   1.000
_cell.length_b   1.000
_cell.length_c   1.000
_cell.angle_alpha   90.00
_cell.angle_beta   90.00
_cell.angle_gamma   90.00
#
_symmetry.space_group_name_H-M   'P 1'
#
loop_
_entity.id
_entity.type
_entity.pdbx_description
1 polymer ?
#
loop_
_entity_poly.entity_id
_entity_poly.type
_entity_poly.pdbx_seq_one_letter_code
_entity_poly.pdbx_strand_id
1 'polypeptide(L)'
;MLEIVDFAPGVLLDEQVSERITKYLIFKFFQGNIGWVDFYDKTNKVLIKQKFRKFYLKTPFEGTGEGASIETRDILLEQDGIMSEDVFVLRHYKLGKRQLPIFCTNRNEIFQIFNSNKNIINFEYSYVFDKSFKWYIFITDSINISYRDDHDYIFQFVMK
;
A
#
# COMPACT_ATOMS: atom_id res chain seq x y z
N MET A 1 0.33 23.27 -12.43
CA MET A 1 -0.59 22.79 -11.38
C MET A 1 -1.19 21.50 -11.89
N LEU A 2 -0.84 20.36 -11.30
CA LEU A 2 -1.58 19.12 -11.52
C LEU A 2 -2.88 19.26 -10.73
N GLU A 3 -4.01 19.30 -11.43
CA GLU A 3 -5.31 19.13 -10.78
C GLU A 3 -5.30 17.76 -10.10
N ILE A 4 -5.30 17.76 -8.77
CA ILE A 4 -5.59 16.56 -7.99
C ILE A 4 -7.07 16.28 -8.24
N VAL A 5 -7.35 15.53 -9.29
CA VAL A 5 -8.68 14.94 -9.49
C VAL A 5 -8.90 14.01 -8.30
N ASP A 6 -10.00 14.18 -7.57
CA ASP A 6 -10.47 13.24 -6.57
C ASP A 6 -10.87 11.94 -7.28
N PHE A 7 -9.87 11.19 -7.74
CA PHE A 7 -10.02 9.93 -8.42
C PHE A 7 -9.82 8.83 -7.38
N ALA A 8 -10.93 8.39 -6.78
CA ALA A 8 -11.00 7.18 -5.98
C ALA A 8 -11.89 6.19 -6.74
N PRO A 9 -11.33 5.20 -7.43
CA PRO A 9 -12.15 4.13 -7.98
C PRO A 9 -12.77 3.34 -6.82
N GLY A 10 -14.05 3.03 -6.93
CA GLY A 10 -14.75 2.20 -5.96
C GLY A 10 -15.29 2.93 -4.73
N VAL A 11 -15.68 2.13 -3.75
CA VAL A 11 -16.45 2.57 -2.57
C VAL A 11 -15.51 2.72 -1.39
N LEU A 12 -15.46 3.93 -0.82
CA LEU A 12 -14.77 4.18 0.44
C LEU A 12 -15.42 3.34 1.54
N LEU A 13 -14.63 2.56 2.26
CA LEU A 13 -15.14 1.77 3.37
C LEU A 13 -15.46 2.67 4.56
N ASP A 14 -16.43 2.24 5.38
CA ASP A 14 -16.70 2.93 6.64
C ASP A 14 -15.46 2.89 7.54
N GLU A 15 -15.40 3.83 8.48
CA GLU A 15 -14.22 4.04 9.31
C GLU A 15 -13.89 2.80 10.17
N GLN A 16 -14.90 2.12 10.70
CA GLN A 16 -14.70 0.95 11.55
C GLN A 16 -14.19 -0.26 10.75
N VAL A 17 -14.76 -0.49 9.57
CA VAL A 17 -14.29 -1.55 8.66
C VAL A 17 -12.90 -1.23 8.13
N SER A 18 -12.64 0.02 7.75
CA SER A 18 -11.32 0.48 7.31
C SER A 18 -10.26 0.24 8.38
N GLU A 19 -10.57 0.58 9.64
CA GLU A 19 -9.66 0.34 10.76
C GLU A 19 -9.43 -1.17 10.98
N ARG A 20 -10.48 -1.98 10.94
CA ARG A 20 -10.39 -3.44 11.12
C ARG A 20 -9.55 -4.10 10.03
N ILE A 21 -9.79 -3.75 8.77
CA ILE A 21 -9.03 -4.27 7.62
C ILE A 21 -7.58 -3.81 7.74
N THR A 22 -7.31 -2.53 8.00
CA THR A 22 -5.94 -2.03 8.18
C THR A 22 -5.19 -2.83 9.25
N LYS A 23 -5.80 -3.04 10.43
CA LYS A 23 -5.18 -3.83 11.51
C LYS A 23 -4.88 -5.26 11.05
N TYR A 24 -5.79 -5.88 10.31
CA TYR A 24 -5.59 -7.23 9.76
C TYR A 24 -4.45 -7.27 8.73
N LEU A 25 -4.38 -6.30 7.82
CA LEU A 25 -3.32 -6.18 6.82
C LEU A 25 -1.95 -5.99 7.49
N ILE A 26 -1.87 -5.12 8.50
CA ILE A 26 -0.67 -4.94 9.33
C ILE A 26 -0.22 -6.27 9.93
N PHE A 27 -1.15 -7.01 10.53
CA PHE A 27 -0.85 -8.30 11.14
C PHE A 27 -0.40 -9.35 10.11
N LYS A 28 -1.08 -9.47 8.96
CA LYS A 28 -0.81 -10.52 7.99
C LYS A 28 0.47 -10.29 7.18
N PHE A 29 0.64 -9.07 6.67
CA PHE A 29 1.71 -8.75 5.73
C PHE A 29 2.87 -8.01 6.37
N PHE A 30 2.64 -7.25 7.44
CA PHE A 30 3.62 -6.30 7.97
C PHE A 30 3.95 -6.51 9.47
N GLN A 31 3.76 -7.72 10.00
CA GLN A 31 4.02 -8.01 11.42
C GLN A 31 5.46 -7.63 11.84
N GLY A 32 6.45 -7.83 10.95
CA GLY A 32 7.85 -7.45 11.18
C GLY A 32 8.12 -5.93 11.20
N ASN A 33 7.15 -5.11 10.81
CA ASN A 33 7.27 -3.65 10.78
C ASN A 33 6.68 -2.97 12.05
N ILE A 34 6.30 -3.77 13.05
CA ILE A 34 5.84 -3.27 14.34
C ILE A 34 7.07 -3.05 15.24
N GLY A 35 7.48 -1.79 15.38
CA GLY A 35 8.56 -1.37 16.28
C GLY A 35 8.05 -0.94 17.64
N TRP A 36 8.96 -0.93 18.63
CA TRP A 36 8.71 -0.33 19.93
C TRP A 36 9.50 0.98 20.04
N VAL A 37 8.85 2.06 20.46
CA VAL A 37 9.51 3.35 20.68
C VAL A 37 9.28 3.79 22.12
N ASP A 38 10.35 4.21 22.76
CA ASP A 38 10.30 4.84 24.08
C ASP A 38 9.91 6.33 23.92
N PHE A 39 8.97 6.80 24.73
CA PHE A 39 8.57 8.21 24.73
C PHE A 39 9.31 9.00 25.80
N TYR A 40 9.90 10.13 25.40
CA TYR A 40 10.45 11.11 26.34
C TYR A 40 9.42 12.21 26.56
N ASP A 41 8.88 12.30 27.77
CA ASP A 41 8.03 13.43 28.16
C ASP A 41 8.92 14.66 28.34
N LYS A 42 8.91 15.54 27.34
CA LYS A 42 9.66 16.80 27.35
C LYS A 42 9.19 17.76 28.44
N THR A 43 7.96 17.65 28.91
CA THR A 43 7.35 18.55 29.90
C THR A 43 7.83 18.21 31.30
N ASN A 44 7.87 16.92 31.64
CA ASN A 44 8.29 16.44 32.96
C ASN A 44 9.77 16.00 33.04
N LYS A 45 10.50 15.98 31.91
CA LYS A 45 11.89 15.48 31.80
C LYS A 45 12.07 14.05 32.35
N VAL A 46 11.00 13.27 32.39
CA VAL A 46 11.02 11.86 32.78
C VAL A 46 10.93 11.01 31.52
N LEU A 47 11.86 10.07 31.37
CA LEU A 47 11.72 9.00 30.39
C LEU A 47 10.56 8.11 30.84
N ILE A 48 9.39 8.28 30.22
CA ILE A 48 8.27 7.37 30.42
C ILE A 48 8.53 6.18 29.49
N LYS A 49 9.06 5.09 30.04
CA LYS A 49 9.18 3.79 29.33
C LYS A 49 7.81 3.16 29.11
N GLN A 50 6.88 3.87 28.48
CA GLN A 50 5.69 3.27 27.91
C GLN A 50 6.07 2.79 26.51
N LYS A 51 6.08 1.47 26.34
CA LYS A 51 6.33 0.82 25.06
C LYS A 51 5.15 1.09 24.13
N PHE A 52 5.27 2.07 23.26
CA PHE A 52 4.27 2.28 22.21
C PHE A 52 4.65 1.48 20.97
N ARG A 53 3.68 0.76 20.41
CA ARG A 53 3.83 0.11 19.11
C ARG A 53 3.78 1.19 18.03
N LYS A 54 4.87 1.39 17.32
CA LYS A 54 4.90 2.23 16.13
C LYS A 54 4.90 1.33 14.91
N PHE A 55 3.93 1.56 14.03
CA PHE A 55 3.86 0.90 12.73
C PHE A 55 4.49 1.81 11.68
N TYR A 56 5.31 1.21 10.82
CA TYR A 56 5.86 1.88 9.65
C TYR A 56 5.44 1.09 8.41
N LEU A 57 4.75 1.75 7.48
CA LEU A 57 4.72 1.27 6.11
C LEU A 57 6.15 1.45 5.59
N LYS A 58 6.95 0.37 5.59
CA LYS A 58 8.23 0.40 4.89
C LYS A 58 7.92 0.46 3.40
N THR A 59 8.64 1.32 2.69
CA THR A 59 8.93 1.11 1.27
C THR A 59 9.52 -0.30 1.17
N PRO A 60 8.82 -1.24 0.53
CA PRO A 60 9.21 -2.62 0.60
C PRO A 60 10.30 -2.89 -0.43
N PHE A 61 11.50 -2.33 -0.25
CA PHE A 61 12.67 -2.76 -1.00
C PHE A 61 13.93 -2.64 -0.16
N GLU A 62 14.22 -3.70 0.61
CA GLU A 62 15.55 -4.30 0.65
C GLU A 62 15.39 -5.82 0.90
N GLY A 63 15.87 -6.65 -0.03
CA GLY A 63 15.90 -8.12 0.07
C GLY A 63 14.52 -8.78 -0.05
N THR A 64 14.11 -9.15 -1.26
CA THR A 64 12.89 -9.94 -1.51
C THR A 64 12.96 -11.25 -0.72
N GLY A 65 12.24 -11.31 0.40
CA GLY A 65 12.00 -12.54 1.15
C GLY A 65 11.19 -13.55 0.33
N GLU A 66 10.92 -14.73 0.90
CA GLU A 66 10.08 -15.74 0.24
C GLU A 66 8.75 -15.13 -0.24
N GLY A 67 8.46 -15.26 -1.55
CA GLY A 67 7.20 -14.86 -2.16
C GLY A 67 7.08 -13.42 -2.67
N ALA A 68 8.15 -12.60 -2.62
CA ALA A 68 8.14 -11.25 -3.18
C ALA A 68 8.89 -11.16 -4.52
N SER A 69 8.30 -10.50 -5.52
CA SER A 69 8.91 -10.22 -6.82
C SER A 69 8.71 -8.76 -7.24
N ILE A 70 9.66 -8.25 -8.03
CA ILE A 70 9.51 -6.97 -8.74
C ILE A 70 8.97 -7.30 -10.11
N GLU A 71 7.81 -6.76 -10.43
CA GLU A 71 7.12 -7.00 -11.68
C GLU A 71 6.95 -5.69 -12.45
N THR A 72 7.05 -5.78 -13.76
CA THR A 72 6.58 -4.72 -14.64
C THR A 72 5.05 -4.76 -14.73
N ARG A 73 4.47 -3.71 -15.29
CA ARG A 73 3.03 -3.62 -15.54
C ARG A 73 2.51 -4.84 -16.30
N ASP A 74 3.19 -5.20 -17.37
CA ASP A 74 2.73 -6.23 -18.31
C ASP A 74 2.68 -7.60 -17.64
N ILE A 75 3.72 -7.96 -16.87
CA ILE A 75 3.78 -9.24 -16.15
C ILE A 75 2.66 -9.33 -15.10
N LEU A 76 2.35 -8.23 -14.42
CA LEU A 76 1.31 -8.20 -13.41
C LEU A 76 -0.10 -8.38 -13.98
N LEU A 77 -0.33 -7.88 -15.19
CA LEU A 77 -1.61 -7.99 -15.90
C LEU A 77 -1.85 -9.39 -16.49
N GLU A 78 -0.80 -10.17 -16.69
CA GLU A 78 -0.90 -11.57 -17.16
C GLU A 78 -1.32 -12.56 -16.04
N GLN A 79 -1.32 -12.15 -14.76
CA GLN A 79 -1.63 -13.03 -13.61
C GLN A 79 -3.12 -13.26 -13.33
N ASP A 80 -3.95 -13.28 -14.37
CA ASP A 80 -5.41 -13.24 -14.30
C ASP A 80 -6.07 -14.34 -13.43
N GLY A 81 -5.41 -15.48 -13.24
CA GLY A 81 -5.92 -16.64 -12.48
C GLY A 81 -5.64 -16.65 -10.97
N ILE A 82 -4.85 -15.69 -10.45
CA ILE A 82 -4.40 -15.71 -9.04
C ILE A 82 -5.21 -14.74 -8.16
N MET A 83 -5.97 -13.83 -8.77
CA MET A 83 -6.48 -12.64 -8.11
C MET A 83 -8.00 -12.63 -7.96
N SER A 84 -8.51 -12.29 -6.76
CA SER A 84 -9.94 -12.10 -6.52
C SER A 84 -10.53 -11.00 -7.43
N GLU A 85 -11.83 -11.09 -7.74
CA GLU A 85 -12.54 -10.08 -8.55
C GLU A 85 -12.54 -8.70 -7.89
N ASP A 86 -12.62 -8.65 -6.56
CA ASP A 86 -12.56 -7.44 -5.76
C ASP A 86 -11.21 -7.31 -5.05
N VAL A 87 -10.72 -6.09 -4.92
CA VAL A 87 -9.48 -5.76 -4.21
C VAL A 87 -9.71 -4.62 -3.21
N PHE A 88 -8.91 -4.61 -2.14
CA PHE A 88 -8.81 -3.45 -1.25
C PHE A 88 -7.62 -2.60 -1.66
N VAL A 89 -7.78 -1.28 -1.65
CA VAL A 89 -6.66 -0.38 -1.92
C VAL A 89 -6.47 0.56 -0.74
N LEU A 90 -5.25 0.56 -0.21
CA LEU A 90 -4.79 1.46 0.83
C LEU A 90 -3.88 2.51 0.19
N ARG A 91 -4.34 3.76 0.15
CA ARG A 91 -3.50 4.89 -0.31
C ARG A 91 -2.70 5.45 0.85
N HIS A 92 -1.43 5.75 0.59
CA HIS A 92 -0.54 6.34 1.58
C HIS A 92 -0.81 7.83 1.82
N TYR A 93 -1.30 8.56 0.81
CA TYR A 93 -1.64 9.97 0.92
C TYR A 93 -3.06 10.19 1.46
N LYS A 94 -3.19 11.13 2.42
CA LYS A 94 -4.47 11.52 3.01
C LYS A 94 -5.37 12.21 1.99
N LEU A 95 -6.62 11.74 1.85
CA LEU A 95 -7.73 12.59 1.41
C LEU A 95 -8.19 13.46 2.61
N GLY A 96 -7.65 14.67 2.72
CA GLY A 96 -8.05 15.63 3.75
C GLY A 96 -7.65 15.25 5.19
N LYS A 97 -8.57 15.42 6.15
CA LYS A 97 -8.32 15.15 7.58
C LYS A 97 -8.50 13.69 8.00
N ARG A 98 -9.04 12.82 7.15
CA ARG A 98 -9.31 11.41 7.49
C ARG A 98 -8.05 10.55 7.34
N GLN A 99 -7.80 9.73 8.36
CA GLN A 99 -6.75 8.73 8.36
C GLN A 99 -7.18 7.55 7.47
N LEU A 100 -6.30 7.19 6.52
CA LEU A 100 -6.27 5.90 5.82
C LEU A 100 -7.53 5.58 5.00
N PRO A 101 -7.70 6.18 3.80
CA PRO A 101 -8.77 5.78 2.91
C PRO A 101 -8.46 4.39 2.34
N ILE A 102 -9.11 3.36 2.88
CA ILE A 102 -9.24 2.06 2.22
C ILE A 102 -10.51 2.09 1.38
N PHE A 103 -10.38 1.75 0.09
CA PHE A 103 -11.52 1.53 -0.79
C PHE A 103 -11.56 0.08 -1.28
N CYS A 104 -12.77 -0.36 -1.59
CA CYS A 104 -13.02 -1.62 -2.27
C CYS A 104 -13.46 -1.33 -3.70
N THR A 105 -12.82 -1.99 -4.65
CA THR A 105 -13.02 -1.76 -6.09
C THR A 105 -12.79 -3.07 -6.84
N ASN A 106 -13.30 -3.14 -8.06
CA ASN A 106 -13.07 -4.27 -8.93
C ASN A 106 -11.61 -4.28 -9.39
N ARG A 107 -10.98 -5.46 -9.40
CA ARG A 107 -9.61 -5.66 -9.87
C ARG A 107 -9.38 -5.09 -11.26
N ASN A 108 -10.34 -5.27 -12.17
CA ASN A 108 -10.21 -4.81 -13.56
C ASN A 108 -10.19 -3.27 -13.64
N GLU A 109 -10.87 -2.56 -12.73
CA GLU A 109 -10.79 -1.08 -12.65
C GLU A 109 -9.37 -0.65 -12.27
N ILE A 110 -8.76 -1.32 -11.29
CA ILE A 110 -7.37 -1.07 -10.88
C ILE A 110 -6.38 -1.39 -12.00
N PHE A 111 -6.58 -2.47 -12.73
CA PHE A 111 -5.71 -2.85 -13.84
C PHE A 111 -5.82 -1.90 -15.04
N GLN A 112 -7.01 -1.38 -15.33
CA GLN A 112 -7.18 -0.30 -16.31
C GLN A 112 -6.45 0.97 -15.88
N ILE A 113 -6.42 1.29 -14.58
CA ILE A 113 -5.66 2.42 -14.05
C ILE A 113 -4.17 2.20 -14.22
N PHE A 114 -3.68 1.00 -13.93
CA PHE A 114 -2.27 0.67 -14.10
C PHE A 114 -1.83 0.85 -15.55
N ASN A 115 -2.70 0.57 -16.53
CA ASN A 115 -2.44 0.81 -17.96
C ASN A 115 -2.32 2.28 -18.38
N SER A 116 -2.59 3.25 -17.49
CA SER A 116 -2.51 4.68 -17.79
C SER A 116 -1.49 5.40 -16.92
N ASN A 117 -0.38 5.87 -17.51
CA ASN A 117 0.65 6.65 -16.80
C ASN A 117 0.07 7.91 -16.14
N LYS A 118 -0.96 8.51 -16.75
CA LYS A 118 -1.65 9.68 -16.20
C LYS A 118 -2.44 9.36 -14.92
N ASN A 119 -2.95 8.14 -14.80
CA ASN A 119 -3.82 7.76 -13.67
C ASN A 119 -3.03 7.11 -12.54
N ILE A 120 -2.03 6.28 -12.88
CA ILE A 120 -1.22 5.54 -11.89
C ILE A 120 -0.42 6.46 -10.95
N ILE A 121 -0.09 7.70 -11.37
CA ILE A 121 0.54 8.71 -10.49
C ILE A 121 -0.28 8.98 -9.22
N ASN A 122 -1.60 8.83 -9.28
CA ASN A 122 -2.47 9.01 -8.11
C ASN A 122 -2.38 7.83 -7.13
N PHE A 123 -1.72 6.74 -7.51
CA PHE A 123 -1.53 5.50 -6.76
C PHE A 123 -0.09 5.29 -6.32
N GLU A 124 0.78 6.28 -6.52
CA GLU A 124 2.14 6.24 -6.00
C GLU A 124 2.14 5.96 -4.48
N TYR A 125 2.98 5.01 -4.06
CA TYR A 125 3.08 4.46 -2.71
C TYR A 125 1.80 3.78 -2.17
N SER A 126 0.86 3.43 -3.03
CA SER A 126 -0.35 2.72 -2.62
C SER A 126 -0.14 1.22 -2.59
N TYR A 127 -0.96 0.55 -1.78
CA TYR A 127 -1.00 -0.89 -1.69
C TYR A 127 -2.36 -1.41 -2.19
N VAL A 128 -2.34 -2.42 -3.05
CA VAL A 128 -3.52 -3.14 -3.52
C VAL A 128 -3.49 -4.54 -2.96
N PHE A 129 -4.51 -4.93 -2.19
CA PHE A 129 -4.61 -6.21 -1.52
C PHE A 129 -5.72 -7.04 -2.13
N ASP A 130 -5.43 -8.33 -2.30
CA ASP A 130 -6.45 -9.34 -2.51
C ASP A 130 -7.50 -9.32 -1.39
N LYS A 131 -8.78 -9.48 -1.72
CA LYS A 131 -9.85 -9.58 -0.71
C LYS A 131 -9.78 -10.87 0.10
N SER A 132 -9.19 -11.94 -0.45
CA SER A 132 -8.85 -13.16 0.31
C SER A 132 -7.52 -13.03 1.06
N PHE A 133 -6.87 -11.87 0.94
CA PHE A 133 -5.63 -11.50 1.62
C PHE A 133 -4.47 -12.46 1.33
N LYS A 134 -4.40 -13.08 0.15
CA LYS A 134 -3.30 -13.99 -0.21
C LYS A 134 -2.08 -13.26 -0.79
N TRP A 135 -2.30 -12.09 -1.37
CA TRP A 135 -1.24 -11.29 -1.98
C TRP A 135 -1.52 -9.80 -1.83
N TYR A 136 -0.47 -9.01 -2.06
CA TYR A 136 -0.60 -7.58 -2.28
C TYR A 136 0.37 -7.08 -3.34
N ILE A 137 0.04 -5.93 -3.90
CA ILE A 137 0.86 -5.17 -4.82
C ILE A 137 1.20 -3.85 -4.14
N PHE A 138 2.47 -3.48 -4.13
CA PHE A 138 2.92 -2.14 -3.81
C PHE A 138 3.35 -1.41 -5.07
N ILE A 139 2.91 -0.17 -5.23
CA ILE A 139 3.16 0.64 -6.42
C ILE A 139 4.11 1.78 -6.04
N THR A 140 5.20 1.95 -6.78
CA THR A 140 6.10 3.09 -6.62
C THR A 140 6.66 3.50 -7.98
N ASP A 141 7.13 4.73 -8.09
CA ASP A 141 7.93 5.17 -9.22
C ASP A 141 9.26 4.39 -9.30
N SER A 142 9.78 4.22 -10.53
CA SER A 142 11.05 3.50 -10.77
C SER A 142 12.28 4.26 -10.27
N ILE A 143 12.19 5.60 -10.24
CA ILE A 143 13.29 6.51 -9.86
C ILE A 143 13.72 6.28 -8.41
N ASN A 144 12.77 6.06 -7.49
CA ASN A 144 13.09 5.91 -6.07
C ASN A 144 13.79 4.60 -5.72
N ILE A 145 13.91 3.64 -6.64
CA ILE A 145 14.56 2.34 -6.38
C ILE A 145 15.80 2.07 -7.24
N SER A 146 16.32 3.07 -7.97
CA SER A 146 17.49 2.92 -8.86
C SER A 146 17.37 1.77 -9.87
N TYR A 147 16.13 1.36 -10.18
CA TYR A 147 15.86 0.30 -11.14
C TYR A 147 15.92 0.92 -12.54
N ARG A 148 16.89 0.48 -13.33
CA ARG A 148 17.09 0.97 -14.71
C ARG A 148 16.15 0.22 -15.64
N ASP A 149 14.89 0.61 -15.61
CA ASP A 149 13.91 0.19 -16.60
C ASP A 149 13.24 1.44 -17.17
N ASP A 150 12.87 1.40 -18.44
CA ASP A 150 12.30 2.55 -19.17
C ASP A 150 10.84 2.86 -18.72
N HIS A 151 10.38 2.17 -17.68
CA HIS A 151 9.04 2.31 -17.11
C HIS A 151 9.02 3.36 -15.98
N ASP A 152 8.02 4.25 -16.03
CA ASP A 152 7.82 5.29 -15.01
C ASP A 152 7.48 4.72 -13.60
N TYR A 153 6.93 3.50 -13.55
CA TYR A 153 6.46 2.84 -12.32
C TYR A 153 6.84 1.37 -12.28
N ILE A 154 7.11 0.89 -11.07
CA ILE A 154 7.40 -0.51 -10.76
C ILE A 154 6.43 -1.03 -9.70
N PHE A 155 6.14 -2.33 -9.78
CA PHE A 155 5.21 -3.00 -8.89
C PHE A 155 5.97 -4.04 -8.09
N GLN A 156 5.84 -4.01 -6.77
CA GLN A 156 6.21 -5.16 -5.98
C GLN A 156 5.00 -6.05 -5.78
N PHE A 157 5.06 -7.27 -6.27
CA PHE A 157 4.08 -8.28 -5.99
C PHE A 157 4.57 -9.15 -4.82
N VAL A 158 3.69 -9.41 -3.85
CA VAL A 158 4.01 -10.24 -2.69
C VAL A 158 2.91 -11.25 -2.45
N MET A 159 3.27 -12.54 -2.44
CA MET A 159 2.39 -13.67 -2.16
C MET A 159 2.69 -14.25 -0.76
N LYS A 160 1.66 -14.67 -0.03
CA LYS A 160 1.74 -15.29 1.30
C LYS A 160 0.85 -16.51 1.45
#